data_AF-A0A8B4BWQ2-F1
#
_entry.id   AF-A0A8B4BWQ2-F1
#
_cell.length_a   1.000
_cell.length_b   1.000
_cell.length_c   1.000
_cell.angle_alpha   90.00
_cell.angle_beta   90.00
_cell.angle_gamma   90.00
#
_symmetry.space_group_name_H-M   'P 1'
#
loop_
_entity.id
_entity.type
_entity.pdbx_description
1 polymer ?
#
loop_
_entity_poly.entity_id
_entity_poly.type
_entity_poly.pdbx_seq_one_letter_code
_entity_poly.pdbx_strand_id
1 'polypeptide(L)'
;MNDLIAFRALLVPPVDEEHLGIDIGLSGSELAKVIYQEISVVLPAYRGNRLQKILAGVIMEELGKEGHSFRYICCTVAPFNMPSLKDKFAQGMQIAALTEKYGGLTRYVFVKDLYEPVPPACREVTPIPMNDFSAQKEKLAAGFRGIKMEEKENRLWIHYGRK
;
A
#
# COMPACT_ATOMS: atom_id res chain seq x y z
N MET A 1 -25.00 23.38 -7.18
CA MET A 1 -23.75 22.91 -7.79
C MET A 1 -23.50 21.50 -7.29
N ASN A 2 -23.18 20.56 -8.19
CA ASN A 2 -22.71 19.22 -7.83
C ASN A 2 -21.22 19.17 -8.17
N ASP A 3 -20.39 19.55 -7.20
CA ASP A 3 -18.94 19.49 -7.37
C ASP A 3 -18.44 18.09 -6.99
N LEU A 4 -17.53 17.51 -7.78
CA LEU A 4 -16.86 16.26 -7.44
C LEU A 4 -15.84 16.53 -6.32
N ILE A 5 -16.23 16.26 -5.08
CA ILE A 5 -15.41 16.61 -3.90
C ILE A 5 -14.35 15.56 -3.54
N ALA A 6 -14.56 14.31 -3.96
CA ALA A 6 -13.62 13.21 -3.76
C ALA A 6 -13.91 12.04 -4.70
N PHE A 7 -12.85 11.30 -5.07
CA PHE A 7 -12.99 10.03 -5.78
C PHE A 7 -11.79 9.10 -5.48
N ARG A 8 -12.00 7.82 -5.73
CA ARG A 8 -10.97 6.77 -5.70
C ARG A 8 -11.14 5.92 -6.95
N ALA A 9 -10.04 5.44 -7.50
CA ALA A 9 -10.05 4.60 -8.69
C ALA A 9 -9.15 3.38 -8.49
N LEU A 10 -9.57 2.25 -9.06
CA LEU A 10 -8.72 1.10 -9.30
C LEU A 10 -8.28 1.12 -10.76
N LEU A 11 -7.08 0.63 -11.00
CA LEU A 11 -6.49 0.50 -12.33
C LEU A 11 -6.06 -0.95 -12.53
N VAL A 12 -6.50 -1.58 -13.61
CA VAL A 12 -5.89 -2.83 -14.08
C VAL A 12 -4.60 -2.45 -14.81
N PRO A 13 -3.42 -2.72 -14.24
CA PRO A 13 -2.17 -2.29 -14.84
C PRO A 13 -1.84 -3.13 -16.09
N PRO A 14 -1.15 -2.56 -17.08
CA PRO A 14 -0.49 -3.36 -18.11
C PRO A 14 0.61 -4.24 -17.46
N VAL A 15 0.83 -5.43 -18.00
CA VAL A 15 1.94 -6.28 -17.57
C VAL A 15 3.21 -5.85 -18.29
N ASP A 16 4.01 -5.02 -17.63
CA ASP A 16 5.27 -4.47 -18.12
C ASP A 16 6.40 -4.58 -17.07
N GLU A 17 7.58 -4.05 -17.39
CA GLU A 17 8.77 -4.10 -16.53
C GLU A 17 8.63 -3.26 -15.25
N GLU A 18 7.73 -2.27 -15.23
CA GLU A 18 7.51 -1.41 -14.06
C GLU A 18 6.42 -1.95 -13.12
N HIS A 19 5.79 -3.07 -13.48
CA HIS A 19 4.66 -3.64 -12.79
C HIS A 19 4.95 -3.90 -11.30
N LEU A 20 4.14 -3.36 -10.39
CA LEU A 20 4.33 -3.43 -8.93
C LEU A 20 4.32 -4.86 -8.38
N GLY A 21 3.70 -5.79 -9.10
CA GLY A 21 3.79 -7.22 -8.81
C GLY A 21 5.24 -7.73 -8.80
N ILE A 22 6.09 -7.21 -9.69
CA ILE A 22 7.50 -7.60 -9.78
C ILE A 22 8.25 -7.16 -8.51
N ASP A 23 8.02 -5.93 -8.04
CA ASP A 23 8.67 -5.39 -6.84
C ASP A 23 8.36 -6.22 -5.58
N ILE A 24 7.21 -6.88 -5.54
CA ILE A 24 6.80 -7.72 -4.41
C ILE A 24 7.12 -9.21 -4.59
N GLY A 25 7.79 -9.57 -5.69
CA GLY A 25 8.29 -10.91 -5.99
C GLY A 25 7.34 -11.81 -6.81
N LEU A 26 6.30 -11.25 -7.44
CA LEU A 26 5.43 -11.99 -8.36
C LEU A 26 6.05 -12.10 -9.75
N SER A 27 5.65 -13.14 -10.47
CA SER A 27 6.13 -13.38 -11.84
C SER A 27 5.07 -14.12 -12.67
N GLY A 28 5.26 -14.11 -14.00
CA GLY A 28 4.41 -14.84 -14.95
C GLY A 28 2.93 -14.48 -14.81
N SER A 29 2.08 -15.51 -14.71
CA SER A 29 0.63 -15.35 -14.64
C SER A 29 0.12 -14.72 -13.34
N GLU A 30 0.94 -14.63 -12.29
CA GLU A 30 0.56 -13.94 -11.05
C GLU A 30 0.46 -12.42 -11.25
N LEU A 31 1.17 -11.84 -12.23
CA LEU A 31 1.12 -10.41 -12.51
C LEU A 31 -0.29 -9.98 -12.97
N ALA A 32 -0.97 -10.82 -13.76
CA ALA A 32 -2.35 -10.58 -14.19
C ALA A 32 -3.38 -10.64 -13.04
N LYS A 33 -2.98 -11.09 -11.85
CA LYS A 33 -3.82 -11.11 -10.64
C LYS A 33 -3.65 -9.85 -9.78
N VAL A 34 -2.90 -8.86 -10.25
CA VAL A 34 -2.68 -7.59 -9.54
C VAL A 34 -3.59 -6.51 -10.08
N ILE A 35 -4.20 -5.75 -9.17
CA ILE A 35 -4.92 -4.51 -9.48
C ILE A 35 -4.32 -3.36 -8.65
N TYR A 36 -4.26 -2.16 -9.21
CA TYR A 36 -3.70 -1.00 -8.52
C TYR A 36 -4.78 -0.17 -7.88
N GLN A 37 -4.51 0.25 -6.65
CA GLN A 37 -5.27 1.29 -5.98
C GLN A 37 -4.58 2.65 -6.18
N GLU A 38 -4.64 3.12 -7.42
CA GLU A 38 -3.78 4.16 -7.98
C GLU A 38 -4.08 5.56 -7.42
N ILE A 39 -5.35 5.99 -7.44
CA ILE A 39 -5.70 7.38 -7.18
C ILE A 39 -6.70 7.49 -6.04
N SER A 40 -6.44 8.41 -5.11
CA SER A 40 -7.41 8.91 -4.12
C SER A 40 -7.27 10.41 -3.99
N VAL A 41 -8.30 11.13 -4.41
CA VAL A 41 -8.34 12.59 -4.37
C VAL A 41 -9.45 13.03 -3.43
N VAL A 42 -9.13 13.98 -2.55
CA VAL A 42 -10.09 14.71 -1.71
C VAL A 42 -9.75 16.19 -1.81
N LEU A 43 -10.73 17.01 -2.18
CA LEU A 43 -10.59 18.46 -2.22
C LEU A 43 -10.11 18.99 -0.86
N PRO A 44 -9.17 19.96 -0.81
CA PRO A 44 -8.61 20.46 0.45
C PRO A 44 -9.66 20.86 1.50
N ALA A 45 -10.74 21.53 1.08
CA ALA A 45 -11.82 21.97 1.95
C ALA A 45 -12.59 20.82 2.64
N TYR A 46 -12.47 19.59 2.12
CA TYR A 46 -13.18 18.41 2.62
C TYR A 46 -12.26 17.39 3.30
N ARG A 47 -10.97 17.70 3.46
CA ARG A 47 -10.03 16.86 4.20
C ARG A 47 -10.41 16.80 5.69
N GLY A 48 -10.00 15.74 6.39
CA GLY A 48 -10.38 15.50 7.79
C GLY A 48 -11.73 14.80 7.98
N ASN A 49 -12.58 14.75 6.94
CA ASN A 49 -13.92 14.11 6.98
C ASN A 49 -13.90 12.59 6.74
N ARG A 50 -12.73 11.93 6.84
CA ARG A 50 -12.55 10.48 6.60
C ARG A 50 -12.97 9.98 5.21
N LEU A 51 -13.11 10.87 4.22
CA LEU A 51 -13.55 10.52 2.86
C LEU A 51 -12.65 9.48 2.18
N GLN A 52 -11.33 9.52 2.37
CA GLN A 52 -10.42 8.50 1.82
C GLN A 52 -10.74 7.09 2.33
N LYS A 53 -11.04 6.97 3.65
CA LYS A 53 -11.40 5.70 4.29
C LYS A 53 -12.76 5.21 3.80
N ILE A 54 -13.73 6.12 3.65
CA ILE A 54 -15.06 5.78 3.14
C ILE A 54 -14.95 5.26 1.70
N LEU A 55 -14.29 6.01 0.82
CA LEU A 55 -14.09 5.63 -0.58
C LEU A 55 -13.26 4.35 -0.74
N ALA A 56 -12.34 4.08 0.19
CA ALA A 56 -11.61 2.82 0.24
C ALA A 56 -12.53 1.63 0.54
N GLY A 57 -13.52 1.78 1.42
CA GLY A 57 -14.52 0.73 1.66
C GLY A 57 -15.41 0.52 0.44
N VAL A 58 -16.00 1.62 -0.06
CA VAL A 58 -16.93 1.57 -1.21
C VAL A 58 -16.30 0.92 -2.43
N ILE A 59 -15.08 1.33 -2.81
CA ILE A 59 -14.45 0.78 -4.03
C ILE A 59 -14.12 -0.71 -3.90
N MET A 60 -13.85 -1.18 -2.68
CA MET A 60 -13.59 -2.59 -2.42
C MET A 60 -14.88 -3.42 -2.41
N GLU A 61 -15.99 -2.84 -1.94
CA GLU A 61 -17.31 -3.44 -2.04
C GLU A 61 -17.77 -3.55 -3.50
N GLU A 62 -17.57 -2.50 -4.31
CA GLU A 62 -17.88 -2.55 -5.74
C GLU A 62 -17.01 -3.57 -6.48
N LEU A 63 -15.70 -3.61 -6.19
CA LEU A 63 -14.83 -4.64 -6.76
C LEU A 63 -15.36 -6.04 -6.45
N GLY A 64 -15.74 -6.32 -5.20
CA GLY A 64 -16.25 -7.63 -4.80
C GLY A 64 -17.58 -8.06 -5.44
N LYS A 65 -18.32 -7.13 -6.07
CA LYS A 65 -19.53 -7.44 -6.85
C LYS A 65 -19.20 -7.86 -8.28
N GLU A 66 -18.04 -7.46 -8.79
CA GLU A 66 -17.55 -7.89 -10.09
C GLU A 66 -16.93 -9.28 -9.94
N GLY A 67 -17.29 -10.23 -10.80
CA GLY A 67 -16.64 -11.53 -10.86
C GLY A 67 -15.20 -11.38 -11.36
N HIS A 68 -14.26 -11.06 -10.46
CA HIS A 68 -12.88 -10.75 -10.80
C HIS A 68 -11.90 -11.89 -10.45
N SER A 69 -10.75 -11.90 -11.12
CA SER A 69 -9.65 -12.85 -10.86
C SER A 69 -8.50 -12.26 -10.04
N PHE A 70 -8.60 -10.99 -9.63
CA PHE A 70 -7.57 -10.32 -8.84
C PHE A 70 -7.39 -10.96 -7.46
N ARG A 71 -6.13 -11.10 -7.06
CA ARG A 71 -5.71 -11.56 -5.74
C ARG A 71 -4.99 -10.46 -4.97
N TYR A 72 -4.15 -9.67 -5.64
CA TYR A 72 -3.31 -8.68 -4.98
C TYR A 72 -3.76 -7.27 -5.35
N ILE A 73 -3.82 -6.41 -4.34
CA ILE A 73 -4.01 -4.98 -4.53
C ILE A 73 -2.69 -4.29 -4.21
N CYS A 74 -2.14 -3.58 -5.18
CA CYS A 74 -0.89 -2.85 -5.02
C CYS A 74 -1.11 -1.34 -5.11
N CYS A 75 -0.24 -0.56 -4.47
CA CYS A 75 -0.12 0.88 -4.73
C CYS A 75 1.23 1.38 -4.25
N THR A 76 1.64 2.56 -4.73
CA THR A 76 2.83 3.24 -4.22
C THR A 76 2.46 4.33 -3.22
N VAL A 77 3.31 4.54 -2.21
CA VAL A 77 3.20 5.67 -1.27
C VAL A 77 4.59 6.27 -1.05
N ALA A 78 4.70 7.59 -1.07
CA ALA A 78 5.95 8.25 -0.67
C ALA A 78 6.23 8.02 0.83
N PRO A 79 7.49 7.74 1.22
CA PRO A 79 7.90 7.90 2.61
C PRO A 79 7.48 9.27 3.14
N PHE A 80 7.16 9.34 4.43
CA PHE A 80 6.68 10.56 5.11
C PHE A 80 5.34 11.13 4.63
N ASN A 81 4.65 10.50 3.67
CA ASN A 81 3.26 10.83 3.35
C ASN A 81 2.31 10.21 4.40
N MET A 82 2.31 10.81 5.60
CA MET A 82 1.62 10.32 6.79
C MET A 82 0.13 10.02 6.56
N PRO A 83 -0.66 10.87 5.89
CA PRO A 83 -2.07 10.57 5.61
C PRO A 83 -2.25 9.28 4.79
N SER A 84 -1.48 9.12 3.71
CA SER A 84 -1.57 7.93 2.86
C SER A 84 -1.07 6.68 3.58
N LEU A 85 0.03 6.76 4.32
CA LEU A 85 0.53 5.62 5.09
C LEU A 85 -0.51 5.14 6.11
N LYS A 86 -1.12 6.06 6.87
CA LYS A 86 -2.20 5.76 7.81
C LYS A 86 -3.42 5.13 7.10
N ASP A 87 -3.80 5.64 5.92
CA ASP A 87 -4.89 5.06 5.10
C ASP A 87 -4.59 3.61 4.70
N LYS A 88 -3.40 3.34 4.16
CA LYS A 88 -3.04 1.99 3.67
C LYS A 88 -2.88 0.97 4.79
N PHE A 89 -2.25 1.34 5.91
CA PHE A 89 -2.19 0.47 7.08
C PHE A 89 -3.58 0.21 7.68
N ALA A 90 -4.47 1.22 7.74
CA ALA A 90 -5.84 1.04 8.22
C ALA A 90 -6.69 0.12 7.31
N GLN A 91 -6.31 -0.03 6.03
CA GLN A 91 -6.91 -0.99 5.10
C GLN A 91 -6.33 -2.40 5.20
N GLY A 92 -5.37 -2.62 6.12
CA GLY A 92 -4.68 -3.91 6.27
C GLY A 92 -3.62 -4.17 5.20
N MET A 93 -3.21 -3.14 4.45
CA MET A 93 -2.12 -3.28 3.49
C MET A 93 -0.77 -3.30 4.21
N GLN A 94 0.21 -3.96 3.60
CA GLN A 94 1.56 -4.07 4.13
C GLN A 94 2.59 -3.51 3.14
N ILE A 95 3.69 -2.98 3.64
CA ILE A 95 4.84 -2.60 2.81
C ILE A 95 5.58 -3.88 2.41
N ALA A 96 5.67 -4.13 1.11
CA ALA A 96 6.37 -5.29 0.54
C ALA A 96 7.66 -4.94 -0.20
N ALA A 97 7.82 -3.69 -0.63
CA ALA A 97 9.08 -3.19 -1.19
C ALA A 97 9.30 -1.71 -0.86
N LEU A 98 10.57 -1.29 -0.94
CA LEU A 98 11.01 0.10 -0.90
C LEU A 98 11.95 0.31 -2.08
N THR A 99 11.46 0.96 -3.13
CA THR A 99 12.13 1.01 -4.43
C THR A 99 12.02 2.41 -5.05
N GLU A 100 12.75 2.66 -6.13
CA GLU A 100 12.61 3.88 -6.92
C GLU A 100 11.52 3.70 -7.97
N LYS A 101 10.66 4.71 -8.11
CA LYS A 101 9.60 4.79 -9.14
C LYS A 101 9.50 6.22 -9.67
N TYR A 102 8.93 6.38 -10.86
CA TYR A 102 8.59 7.69 -11.43
C TYR A 102 9.80 8.65 -11.50
N GLY A 103 10.91 8.19 -12.09
CA GLY A 103 12.11 9.01 -12.24
C GLY A 103 12.95 9.16 -10.97
N GLY A 104 13.16 8.07 -10.23
CA GLY A 104 14.07 8.02 -9.08
C GLY A 104 13.44 8.36 -7.72
N LEU A 105 12.12 8.55 -7.65
CA LEU A 105 11.46 8.85 -6.38
C LEU A 105 11.33 7.57 -5.55
N THR A 106 11.87 7.59 -4.33
CA THR A 106 11.71 6.49 -3.39
C THR A 106 10.23 6.32 -3.01
N ARG A 107 9.69 5.12 -3.19
CA ARG A 107 8.31 4.73 -2.87
C ARG A 107 8.27 3.42 -2.10
N TYR A 108 7.38 3.36 -1.12
CA TYR A 108 6.89 2.09 -0.61
C TYR A 108 5.93 1.48 -1.63
N VAL A 109 6.11 0.20 -1.92
CA VAL A 109 5.10 -0.61 -2.60
C VAL A 109 4.29 -1.32 -1.52
N PHE A 110 3.03 -0.93 -1.40
CA PHE A 110 2.07 -1.59 -0.54
C PHE A 110 1.38 -2.73 -1.29
N VAL A 111 1.07 -3.80 -0.57
CA VAL A 111 0.28 -4.93 -1.05
C VAL A 111 -0.81 -5.32 -0.04
N LYS A 112 -1.95 -5.75 -0.55
CA LYS A 112 -2.96 -6.51 0.20
C LYS A 112 -3.31 -7.76 -0.58
N ASP A 113 -3.16 -8.92 0.04
CA ASP A 113 -3.66 -10.19 -0.48
C ASP A 113 -5.15 -10.31 -0.11
N LEU A 114 -6.02 -10.44 -1.10
CA LEU A 114 -7.46 -10.58 -0.89
C LEU A 114 -7.83 -11.96 -0.31
N TYR A 115 -6.97 -12.96 -0.45
CA TYR A 115 -7.22 -14.32 0.02
C TYR A 115 -6.62 -14.53 1.42
N GLU A 116 -5.55 -13.80 1.76
CA GLU A 116 -4.98 -13.72 3.11
C GLU A 116 -5.06 -12.27 3.64
N PRO A 117 -6.27 -11.72 3.91
CA PRO A 117 -6.46 -10.30 4.19
C PRO A 117 -5.93 -9.86 5.57
N VAL A 118 -5.71 -10.82 6.47
CA VAL A 118 -5.12 -10.58 7.78
C VAL A 118 -3.73 -11.23 7.80
N PRO A 119 -2.66 -10.43 7.96
CA PRO A 119 -1.34 -10.98 8.20
C PRO A 119 -1.38 -11.87 9.45
N PRO A 120 -0.87 -13.10 9.41
CA PRO A 120 -0.75 -13.92 10.61
C PRO A 120 0.00 -13.18 11.70
N ALA A 121 -0.34 -13.51 12.96
CA ALA A 121 0.33 -12.93 14.13
C ALA A 121 1.85 -12.97 13.93
N CYS A 122 2.46 -11.79 13.81
CA CYS A 122 3.90 -11.69 13.56
C CYS A 122 4.64 -12.11 14.84
N ARG A 123 5.52 -13.12 14.71
CA ARG A 123 6.32 -13.63 15.83
C ARG A 123 7.46 -12.69 16.17
N GLU A 124 7.98 -12.00 15.16
CA GLU A 124 9.07 -11.06 15.26
C GLU A 124 8.63 -9.71 14.73
N VAL A 125 8.82 -8.65 15.52
CA VAL A 125 8.55 -7.27 15.11
C VAL A 125 9.79 -6.44 15.37
N THR A 126 10.38 -5.89 14.30
CA THR A 126 11.53 -4.99 14.39
C THR A 126 11.13 -3.57 13.99
N PRO A 127 11.19 -2.58 14.89
CA PRO A 127 11.00 -1.18 14.53
C PRO A 127 12.25 -0.65 13.82
N ILE A 128 12.08 0.01 12.68
CA ILE A 128 13.15 0.66 11.92
C ILE A 128 12.76 2.13 11.69
N PRO A 129 13.66 3.10 11.89
CA PRO A 129 13.40 4.49 11.56
C PRO A 129 13.00 4.66 10.09
N MET A 130 11.96 5.46 9.83
CA MET A 130 11.44 5.66 8.46
C MET A 130 12.48 6.29 7.53
N ASN A 131 13.45 7.05 8.04
CA ASN A 131 14.55 7.63 7.27
C ASN A 131 15.71 6.65 7.01
N ASP A 132 15.74 5.50 7.68
CA ASP A 132 16.76 4.47 7.43
C ASP A 132 16.29 3.53 6.31
N PHE A 133 16.38 4.03 5.08
CA PHE A 133 15.97 3.26 3.90
C PHE A 133 16.83 2.02 3.66
N SER A 134 18.10 2.04 4.08
CA SER A 134 19.01 0.90 3.92
C SER A 134 18.56 -0.28 4.78
N ALA A 135 18.35 -0.05 6.09
CA ALA A 135 17.88 -1.10 7.00
C ALA A 135 16.48 -1.60 6.61
N GLN A 136 15.61 -0.72 6.13
CA GLN A 136 14.29 -1.12 5.62
C GLN A 136 14.39 -2.04 4.40
N LYS A 137 15.24 -1.71 3.41
CA LYS A 137 15.47 -2.55 2.23
C LYS A 137 16.04 -3.91 2.62
N GLU A 138 17.00 -3.94 3.53
CA GLU A 138 17.59 -5.20 4.05
C GLU A 138 16.52 -6.06 4.72
N LYS A 139 15.69 -5.46 5.58
CA LYS A 139 14.63 -6.19 6.30
C LYS A 139 13.57 -6.75 5.35
N LEU A 140 13.18 -5.98 4.33
CA LEU A 140 12.28 -6.41 3.27
C LEU A 140 12.86 -7.57 2.46
N ALA A 141 14.15 -7.51 2.10
CA ALA A 141 14.85 -8.60 1.41
C ALA A 141 14.93 -9.88 2.24
N ALA A 142 15.00 -9.76 3.58
CA ALA A 142 14.92 -10.87 4.52
C ALA A 142 13.49 -11.46 4.67
N GLY A 143 12.53 -11.04 3.83
CA GLY A 143 11.16 -11.58 3.79
C GLY A 143 10.21 -10.97 4.82
N PHE A 144 10.60 -9.88 5.49
CA PHE A 144 9.69 -9.15 6.38
C PHE A 144 8.75 -8.24 5.56
N ARG A 145 7.65 -7.84 6.19
CA ARG A 145 6.70 -6.86 5.67
C ARG A 145 6.53 -5.72 6.67
N GLY A 146 6.43 -4.48 6.18
CA GLY A 146 6.06 -3.36 7.04
C GLY A 146 4.58 -3.46 7.39
N ILE A 147 4.26 -3.63 8.67
CA ILE A 147 2.89 -3.96 9.14
C ILE A 147 2.19 -2.81 9.84
N LYS A 148 2.95 -1.86 10.40
CA LYS A 148 2.42 -0.65 11.01
C LYS A 148 3.47 0.45 10.99
N MET A 149 3.00 1.67 11.15
CA MET A 149 3.83 2.84 11.45
C MET A 149 3.54 3.34 12.87
N GLU A 150 4.53 3.95 13.48
CA GLU A 150 4.41 4.58 14.79
C GLU A 150 5.17 5.89 14.80
N GLU A 151 4.60 6.88 15.49
CA GLU A 151 5.26 8.14 15.79
C GLU A 151 5.61 8.16 17.28
N LYS A 152 6.91 8.16 17.59
CA LYS A 152 7.42 8.15 18.97
C LYS A 152 8.59 9.12 19.08
N GLU A 153 8.56 10.00 20.07
CA GLU A 153 9.63 10.98 20.34
C GLU A 153 9.97 11.84 19.11
N ASN A 154 8.94 12.31 18.38
CA ASN A 154 9.07 13.04 17.11
C ASN A 154 9.84 12.30 16.01
N ARG A 155 9.97 10.97 16.12
CA ARG A 155 10.54 10.10 15.09
C ARG A 155 9.48 9.16 14.56
N LEU A 156 9.61 8.87 13.27
CA LEU A 156 8.72 7.97 12.56
C LEU A 156 9.39 6.62 12.40
N TRP A 157 8.65 5.58 12.73
CA TRP A 157 9.11 4.20 12.73
C TRP A 157 8.18 3.36 11.86
N ILE A 158 8.76 2.45 11.08
CA ILE A 158 8.03 1.36 10.45
C ILE A 158 8.37 0.09 11.20
N HIS A 159 7.34 -0.64 11.60
CA HIS A 159 7.49 -1.94 12.25
C HIS A 159 7.42 -3.03 11.20
N TYR A 160 8.46 -3.83 11.11
CA TYR A 160 8.59 -4.95 10.18
C TYR A 160 8.29 -6.27 10.88
N GLY A 161 7.32 -7.00 10.35
CA GLY A 161 6.90 -8.32 10.84
C GLY A 161 7.17 -9.44 9.86
N ARG A 162 7.44 -10.65 10.37
CA ARG A 162 7.53 -11.90 9.59
C ARG A 162 6.73 -13.00 10.30
N LYS A 163 6.17 -13.92 9.50
CA LYS A 163 5.53 -15.15 9.99
C LYS A 163 6.56 -16.05 10.68
#